data_AF-A0A2N5JMQ7-F1
#
_entry.id   AF-A0A2N5JMQ7-F1
#
_cell.length_a   1.000
_cell.length_b   1.000
_cell.length_c   1.000
_cell.angle_alpha   90.00
_cell.angle_beta   90.00
_cell.angle_gamma   90.00
#
_symmetry.space_group_name_H-M   'P 1'
#
loop_
_entity.id
_entity.type
_entity.pdbx_description
1 polymer ?
#
loop_
_entity_poly.entity_id
_entity_poly.type
_entity_poly.pdbx_seq_one_letter_code
_entity_poly.pdbx_strand_id
1 'polypeptide(L)'
;MMRELKVINKPGTWLKKSIEDSSSLPPNLKHFLPFNTVLRVKAQQPANSNHSLVTLDRGYGEQNYNTWYIFLPHFREENTNKDILLPVPFEPQTNNLREPDRECYSSSSFMVLNYKLPGVLSSDDEYVKRLNALGYDSTEHEGHQILWNKLGLKSQFRTDLGFDDLDQQLEKGNPIAIGFLHRGTLSNPTGGHWAVVIGRKGEDYVFNDPYGSLMDGYTSSPYNGKGVVYPRTVLQKRWLPEGKKSGWGRIILD
;
A
#
# COMPACT_ATOMS: atom_id res chain seq x y z
N MET A 1 -16.50 -1.69 -5.72
CA MET A 1 -15.22 -2.30 -5.31
C MET A 1 -14.71 -3.14 -6.48
N MET A 2 -13.44 -2.98 -6.90
CA MET A 2 -12.87 -3.77 -7.99
C MET A 2 -12.34 -5.08 -7.41
N ARG A 3 -12.82 -6.22 -7.91
CA ARG A 3 -12.45 -7.56 -7.43
C ARG A 3 -11.38 -8.15 -8.33
N GLU A 4 -10.41 -8.87 -7.78
CA GLU A 4 -9.42 -9.60 -8.59
C GLU A 4 -9.73 -11.10 -8.61
N LEU A 5 -9.76 -11.69 -9.81
CA LEU A 5 -9.95 -13.13 -10.02
C LEU A 5 -8.72 -13.71 -10.72
N LYS A 6 -8.05 -14.65 -10.06
CA LYS A 6 -6.89 -15.36 -10.60
C LYS A 6 -7.27 -16.69 -11.22
N VAL A 7 -6.75 -16.95 -12.42
CA VAL A 7 -6.89 -18.24 -13.10
C VAL A 7 -6.06 -19.29 -12.34
N ILE A 8 -6.75 -20.31 -11.80
CA ILE A 8 -6.12 -21.43 -11.08
C ILE A 8 -6.11 -22.72 -11.89
N ASN A 9 -6.87 -22.80 -12.98
CA ASN A 9 -6.88 -23.97 -13.84
C ASN A 9 -5.61 -24.05 -14.71
N LYS A 10 -5.06 -25.26 -14.90
CA LYS A 10 -3.90 -25.52 -15.77
C LYS A 10 -4.37 -26.22 -17.06
N PRO A 11 -3.87 -25.82 -18.25
CA PRO A 11 -2.85 -24.77 -18.49
C PRO A 11 -3.40 -23.34 -18.45
N GLY A 12 -4.71 -23.17 -18.31
CA GLY A 12 -5.39 -21.89 -18.29
C GLY A 12 -6.89 -22.08 -18.39
N THR A 13 -7.61 -21.05 -18.82
CA THR A 13 -9.05 -21.09 -19.05
C THR A 13 -9.45 -20.19 -20.21
N TRP A 14 -10.74 -20.16 -20.57
CA TRP A 14 -11.25 -19.31 -21.64
C TRP A 14 -12.24 -18.29 -21.07
N LEU A 15 -12.08 -17.03 -21.48
CA LEU A 15 -13.19 -16.08 -21.54
C LEU A 15 -14.08 -16.46 -22.73
N LYS A 16 -15.40 -16.37 -22.56
CA LYS A 16 -16.35 -16.76 -23.60
C LYS A 16 -17.47 -15.73 -23.76
N LYS A 17 -18.03 -15.58 -24.97
CA LYS A 17 -19.19 -14.71 -25.21
C LYS A 17 -20.54 -15.37 -24.93
N SER A 18 -20.54 -16.68 -24.69
CA SER A 18 -21.69 -17.46 -24.20
C SER A 18 -21.21 -18.47 -23.13
N ILE A 19 -22.15 -19.21 -22.53
CA ILE A 19 -21.84 -20.28 -21.57
C ILE A 19 -21.49 -21.63 -22.23
N GLU A 20 -21.55 -21.70 -23.56
CA GLU A 20 -21.26 -22.92 -24.34
C GLU A 20 -19.80 -23.36 -24.16
N ASP A 21 -19.49 -24.59 -24.57
CA ASP A 21 -18.12 -25.09 -24.49
C ASP A 21 -17.17 -24.26 -25.38
N SER A 22 -15.96 -23.99 -24.90
CA SER A 22 -14.98 -23.22 -25.68
C SER A 22 -14.60 -23.88 -27.01
N SER A 23 -14.73 -25.21 -27.13
CA SER A 23 -14.49 -25.96 -28.36
C SER A 23 -15.54 -25.70 -29.44
N SER A 24 -16.77 -25.35 -29.06
CA SER A 24 -17.85 -25.02 -30.01
C SER A 24 -17.88 -23.56 -30.43
N LEU A 25 -17.12 -22.69 -29.76
CA LEU A 25 -17.08 -21.26 -30.05
C LEU A 25 -16.01 -20.91 -31.10
N PRO A 26 -16.32 -20.02 -32.06
CA PRO A 26 -15.34 -19.49 -33.00
C PRO A 26 -14.31 -18.60 -32.28
N PRO A 27 -13.10 -18.40 -32.85
CA PRO A 27 -12.01 -17.67 -32.21
C PRO A 27 -12.38 -16.24 -31.74
N ASN A 28 -13.22 -15.52 -32.48
CA ASN A 28 -13.68 -14.18 -32.13
C ASN A 28 -14.65 -14.12 -30.93
N LEU A 29 -15.17 -15.25 -30.48
CA LEU A 29 -16.11 -15.35 -29.36
C LEU A 29 -15.49 -15.96 -28.10
N LYS A 30 -14.17 -16.17 -28.12
CA LYS A 30 -13.41 -16.69 -26.97
C LYS A 30 -12.03 -16.06 -26.87
N HIS A 31 -11.47 -16.02 -25.68
CA HIS A 31 -10.11 -15.57 -25.46
C HIS A 31 -9.43 -16.43 -24.40
N PHE A 32 -8.25 -16.96 -24.71
CA PHE A 32 -7.52 -17.82 -23.78
C PHE A 32 -6.81 -16.99 -22.72
N LEU A 33 -6.95 -17.40 -21.47
CA LEU A 33 -6.23 -16.85 -20.33
C LEU A 33 -5.29 -17.92 -19.78
N PRO A 34 -3.97 -17.70 -19.82
CA PRO A 34 -3.01 -18.59 -19.20
C PRO A 34 -3.23 -18.76 -17.68
N PHE A 35 -2.77 -19.88 -17.13
CA PHE A 35 -2.65 -20.07 -15.68
C PHE A 35 -1.95 -18.88 -15.02
N ASN A 36 -2.36 -18.50 -13.80
CA ASN A 36 -1.92 -17.31 -13.06
C ASN A 36 -2.31 -15.94 -13.64
N THR A 37 -3.08 -15.87 -14.73
CA THR A 37 -3.65 -14.58 -15.17
C THR A 37 -4.59 -14.01 -14.11
N VAL A 38 -4.45 -12.72 -13.80
CA VAL A 38 -5.34 -12.00 -12.87
C VAL A 38 -6.27 -11.07 -13.66
N LEU A 39 -7.57 -11.19 -13.42
CA LEU A 39 -8.61 -10.34 -14.01
C LEU A 39 -9.11 -9.33 -12.98
N ARG A 40 -9.12 -8.06 -13.34
CA ARG A 40 -9.76 -6.99 -12.57
C ARG A 40 -11.21 -6.83 -12.99
N VAL A 41 -12.12 -7.25 -12.11
CA VAL A 41 -13.56 -7.32 -12.31
C VAL A 41 -14.22 -6.09 -11.69
N LYS A 42 -14.87 -5.29 -12.55
CA LYS A 42 -15.67 -4.12 -12.17
C LYS A 42 -17.09 -4.49 -11.73
N ALA A 43 -17.68 -5.51 -12.35
CA ALA A 43 -19.01 -6.01 -12.03
C ALA A 43 -19.10 -7.51 -12.36
N GLN A 44 -19.94 -8.23 -11.62
CA GLN A 44 -20.19 -9.66 -11.82
C GLN A 44 -21.68 -9.96 -11.64
N GLN A 45 -22.26 -10.71 -12.57
CA GLN A 45 -23.62 -11.21 -12.51
C GLN A 45 -23.61 -12.74 -12.57
N PRO A 46 -24.28 -13.44 -11.64
CA PRO A 46 -24.41 -14.89 -11.69
C PRO A 46 -25.08 -15.36 -12.99
N ALA A 47 -24.64 -16.49 -13.52
CA ALA A 47 -25.26 -17.18 -14.64
C ALA A 47 -25.38 -18.68 -14.34
N ASN A 48 -26.08 -19.41 -15.20
CA ASN A 48 -26.30 -20.84 -15.02
C ASN A 48 -25.01 -21.65 -15.18
N SER A 49 -25.03 -22.91 -14.73
CA SER A 49 -23.93 -23.88 -14.93
C SER A 49 -22.57 -23.40 -14.45
N ASN A 50 -22.51 -22.83 -13.24
CA ASN A 50 -21.29 -22.29 -12.60
C ASN A 50 -20.60 -21.18 -13.41
N HIS A 51 -21.34 -20.46 -14.25
CA HIS A 51 -20.80 -19.30 -14.97
C HIS A 51 -21.14 -17.99 -14.26
N SER A 52 -20.40 -16.94 -14.60
CA SER A 52 -20.79 -15.56 -14.32
C SER A 52 -20.45 -14.68 -15.51
N LEU A 53 -21.30 -13.70 -15.77
CA LEU A 53 -20.99 -12.60 -16.67
C LEU A 53 -20.19 -11.57 -15.89
N VAL A 54 -18.97 -11.26 -16.34
CA VAL A 54 -18.08 -10.28 -15.71
C VAL A 54 -17.83 -9.12 -16.65
N THR A 55 -17.83 -7.91 -16.08
CA THR A 55 -17.31 -6.69 -16.72
C THR A 55 -15.91 -6.44 -16.20
N LEU A 56 -14.93 -6.43 -17.10
CA LEU A 56 -13.52 -6.27 -16.80
C LEU A 56 -13.08 -4.81 -16.93
N ASP A 57 -11.95 -4.47 -16.31
CA ASP A 57 -11.42 -3.11 -16.33
C ASP A 57 -10.86 -2.68 -17.70
N ARG A 58 -10.45 -3.65 -18.52
CA ARG A 58 -9.96 -3.52 -19.90
C ARG A 58 -10.60 -4.56 -20.84
N GLY A 59 -10.41 -4.36 -22.14
CA GLY A 59 -10.86 -5.30 -23.16
C GLY A 59 -9.87 -6.45 -23.41
N TYR A 60 -10.38 -7.55 -23.96
CA TYR A 60 -9.67 -8.77 -24.33
C TYR A 60 -10.15 -9.27 -25.69
N GLY A 61 -9.39 -10.17 -26.32
CA GLY A 61 -9.70 -10.72 -27.65
C GLY A 61 -9.53 -9.70 -28.79
N GLU A 62 -9.71 -10.18 -30.02
CA GLU A 62 -9.52 -9.36 -31.23
C GLU A 62 -10.47 -8.16 -31.29
N GLN A 63 -11.69 -8.32 -30.76
CA GLN A 63 -12.74 -7.31 -30.76
C GLN A 63 -12.67 -6.39 -29.53
N ASN A 64 -11.66 -6.57 -28.66
CA ASN A 64 -11.43 -5.77 -27.46
C ASN A 64 -12.66 -5.69 -26.53
N TYR A 65 -13.41 -6.77 -26.39
CA TYR A 65 -14.57 -6.81 -25.50
C TYR A 65 -14.14 -6.75 -24.04
N ASN A 66 -14.85 -6.00 -23.21
CA ASN A 66 -14.63 -5.96 -21.76
C ASN A 66 -15.64 -6.82 -20.96
N THR A 67 -16.68 -7.36 -21.61
CA THR A 67 -17.69 -8.19 -20.95
C THR A 67 -17.62 -9.63 -21.43
N TRP A 68 -17.48 -10.57 -20.50
CA TRP A 68 -17.23 -11.99 -20.79
C TRP A 68 -17.94 -12.91 -19.81
N TYR A 69 -18.32 -14.10 -20.25
CA TYR A 69 -18.62 -15.21 -19.36
C TYR A 69 -17.32 -15.87 -18.89
N ILE A 70 -17.25 -16.15 -17.59
CA ILE A 70 -16.22 -16.98 -16.96
C ILE A 70 -16.85 -18.21 -16.33
N PHE A 71 -16.12 -19.33 -16.34
CA PHE A 71 -16.49 -20.53 -15.61
C PHE A 71 -15.84 -20.49 -14.22
N LEU A 72 -16.65 -20.23 -13.19
CA LEU A 72 -16.18 -19.91 -11.84
C LEU A 72 -15.19 -20.93 -11.25
N PRO A 73 -15.35 -22.27 -11.44
CA PRO A 73 -14.41 -23.24 -10.88
C PRO A 73 -12.95 -23.10 -11.36
N HIS A 74 -12.70 -22.36 -12.45
CA HIS A 74 -11.34 -22.11 -12.95
C HIS A 74 -10.68 -20.88 -12.31
N PHE A 75 -11.38 -20.17 -11.44
CA PHE A 75 -10.92 -18.94 -10.83
C PHE A 75 -10.91 -19.05 -9.30
N ARG A 76 -9.96 -18.34 -8.69
CA ARG A 76 -9.98 -18.03 -7.27
C ARG A 76 -10.01 -16.51 -7.13
N GLU A 77 -10.79 -16.02 -6.18
CA GLU A 77 -10.66 -14.63 -5.77
C GLU A 77 -9.27 -14.39 -5.19
N GLU A 78 -8.53 -13.48 -5.80
CA GLU A 78 -7.36 -12.93 -5.13
C GLU A 78 -7.86 -11.90 -4.13
N ASN A 79 -7.79 -12.27 -2.84
CA ASN A 79 -7.96 -11.33 -1.76
C ASN A 79 -6.74 -10.39 -1.74
N THR A 80 -6.76 -9.38 -2.59
CA THR A 80 -5.88 -8.21 -2.45
C THR A 80 -6.18 -7.44 -1.15
N ASN A 81 -7.33 -7.68 -0.53
CA ASN A 81 -7.75 -7.11 0.76
C ASN A 81 -7.63 -8.10 1.93
N LYS A 82 -6.58 -8.94 1.98
CA LYS A 82 -6.30 -9.62 3.25
C LYS A 82 -5.83 -8.57 4.24
N ASP A 83 -6.55 -8.42 5.36
CA ASP A 83 -6.10 -7.58 6.46
C ASP A 83 -4.69 -8.00 6.89
N ILE A 84 -3.76 -7.03 6.91
CA ILE A 84 -2.39 -7.20 7.38
C ILE A 84 -2.19 -6.21 8.51
N LEU A 85 -1.62 -6.66 9.62
CA LEU A 85 -1.17 -5.78 10.70
C LEU A 85 0.17 -6.29 11.20
N LEU A 86 1.22 -5.52 10.96
CA LEU A 86 2.55 -5.78 11.47
C LEU A 86 2.65 -5.24 12.90
N PRO A 87 3.22 -6.00 13.86
CA PRO A 87 3.34 -5.57 15.25
C PRO A 87 4.50 -4.58 15.43
N VAL A 88 4.44 -3.46 14.71
CA VAL A 88 5.44 -2.40 14.74
C VAL A 88 5.30 -1.63 16.06
N PRO A 89 6.39 -1.47 16.84
CA PRO A 89 6.37 -0.61 18.03
C PRO A 89 5.93 0.82 17.69
N PHE A 90 5.22 1.44 18.61
CA PHE A 90 4.76 2.83 18.46
C PHE A 90 5.62 3.75 19.32
N GLU A 91 6.11 4.84 18.72
CA GLU A 91 6.86 5.89 19.40
C GLU A 91 6.28 7.26 18.98
N PRO A 92 5.72 8.06 19.91
CA PRO A 92 5.18 9.38 19.60
C PRO A 92 6.29 10.45 19.58
N GLN A 93 6.47 11.19 18.49
CA GLN A 93 7.53 12.22 18.39
C GLN A 93 7.42 13.36 19.42
N THR A 94 6.24 13.53 20.02
CA THR A 94 5.96 14.62 20.95
C THR A 94 6.73 14.48 22.27
N ASN A 95 7.38 13.34 22.52
CA ASN A 95 8.25 13.12 23.67
C ASN A 95 9.75 13.35 23.35
N ASN A 96 10.11 13.67 22.09
CA ASN A 96 11.49 13.83 21.68
C ASN A 96 12.15 15.03 22.37
N LEU A 97 13.45 14.89 22.69
CA LEU A 97 14.16 15.85 23.52
C LEU A 97 14.52 17.15 22.81
N ARG A 98 14.62 17.16 21.48
CA ARG A 98 15.17 18.29 20.72
C ARG A 98 14.10 19.06 19.96
N GLU A 99 13.51 18.48 18.92
CA GLU A 99 12.61 19.20 18.01
C GLU A 99 11.31 18.41 17.72
N PRO A 100 10.43 18.25 18.73
CA PRO A 100 9.22 17.42 18.63
C PRO A 100 8.23 17.86 17.55
N ASP A 101 8.34 19.08 17.01
CA ASP A 101 7.45 19.58 15.94
C ASP A 101 7.90 19.17 14.53
N ARG A 102 9.14 18.66 14.35
CA ARG A 102 9.72 18.36 13.02
C ARG A 102 10.43 17.02 12.90
N GLU A 103 10.52 16.25 13.97
CA GLU A 103 11.19 14.95 13.98
C GLU A 103 10.31 13.77 13.53
N CYS A 104 9.13 14.03 12.95
CA CYS A 104 8.19 13.01 12.44
C CYS A 104 8.87 11.94 11.56
N TYR A 105 9.84 12.35 10.72
CA TYR A 105 10.55 11.42 9.86
C TYR A 105 11.54 10.54 10.62
N SER A 106 12.17 11.08 11.67
CA SER A 106 13.10 10.35 12.53
C SER A 106 12.37 9.35 13.42
N SER A 107 11.27 9.75 14.09
CA SER A 107 10.44 8.82 14.87
C SER A 107 9.80 7.74 13.99
N SER A 108 9.33 8.09 12.78
CA SER A 108 8.86 7.10 11.81
C SER A 108 9.97 6.14 11.35
N SER A 109 11.18 6.65 11.16
CA SER A 109 12.33 5.82 10.79
C SER A 109 12.74 4.86 11.90
N PHE A 110 12.76 5.36 13.15
CA PHE A 110 13.02 4.54 14.33
C PHE A 110 12.00 3.42 14.47
N MET A 111 10.70 3.68 14.34
CA MET A 111 9.66 2.64 14.43
C MET A 111 9.88 1.51 13.41
N VAL A 112 10.21 1.85 12.15
CA VAL A 112 10.52 0.85 11.11
C VAL A 112 11.77 0.04 11.46
N LEU A 113 12.85 0.72 11.86
CA LEU A 113 14.12 0.07 12.20
C LEU A 113 13.99 -0.80 13.46
N ASN A 114 13.28 -0.36 14.49
CA ASN A 114 13.08 -1.11 15.72
C ASN A 114 12.26 -2.39 15.46
N TYR A 115 11.35 -2.36 14.49
CA TYR A 115 10.65 -3.56 14.04
C TYR A 115 11.54 -4.52 13.25
N LYS A 116 12.35 -4.02 12.31
CA LYS A 116 13.18 -4.87 11.42
C LYS A 116 14.48 -5.34 12.07
N LEU A 117 15.01 -4.55 12.98
CA LEU A 117 16.30 -4.72 13.64
C LEU A 117 16.15 -4.43 15.15
N PRO A 118 15.34 -5.23 15.87
CA PRO A 118 15.06 -4.98 17.29
C PRO A 118 16.35 -4.97 18.11
N GLY A 119 16.48 -3.96 18.97
CA GLY A 119 17.63 -3.79 19.88
C GLY A 119 18.85 -3.07 19.29
N VAL A 120 18.83 -2.67 18.00
CA VAL A 120 19.93 -1.87 17.40
C VAL A 120 19.89 -0.40 17.82
N LEU A 121 18.69 0.11 18.12
CA LEU A 121 18.42 1.46 18.62
C LEU A 121 17.53 1.34 19.87
N SER A 122 17.77 2.20 20.86
CA SER A 122 16.98 2.25 22.10
C SER A 122 15.83 3.27 22.06
N SER A 123 15.93 4.30 21.22
CA SER A 123 14.91 5.35 21.07
C SER A 123 15.07 6.11 19.75
N ASP A 124 14.08 6.93 19.40
CA ASP A 124 14.18 7.89 18.30
C ASP A 124 15.12 9.07 18.61
N ASP A 125 15.27 9.49 19.87
CA ASP A 125 16.35 10.42 20.27
C ASP A 125 17.74 9.87 19.92
N GLU A 126 17.97 8.57 20.13
CA GLU A 126 19.23 7.93 19.75
C GLU A 126 19.40 7.94 18.22
N TYR A 127 18.32 7.67 17.49
CA TYR A 127 18.32 7.76 16.03
C TYR A 127 18.74 9.16 15.55
N VAL A 128 18.12 10.22 16.09
CA VAL A 128 18.44 11.62 15.77
C VAL A 128 19.89 11.94 16.12
N LYS A 129 20.39 11.47 17.28
CA LYS A 129 21.80 11.64 17.65
C LYS A 129 22.76 10.99 16.64
N ARG A 130 22.47 9.76 16.18
CA ARG A 130 23.30 9.06 15.20
C ARG A 130 23.23 9.73 13.83
N LEU A 131 22.07 10.26 13.44
CA LEU A 131 21.89 11.02 12.20
C LEU A 131 22.70 12.32 12.22
N ASN A 132 22.59 13.09 13.29
CA ASN A 132 23.35 14.33 13.50
C ASN A 132 24.87 14.07 13.51
N ALA A 133 25.32 12.94 14.07
CA ALA A 133 26.73 12.55 14.05
C ALA A 133 27.25 12.21 12.65
N LEU A 134 26.38 11.93 11.68
CA LEU A 134 26.71 11.82 10.26
C LEU A 134 26.70 13.18 9.54
N GLY A 135 26.27 14.25 10.20
CA GLY A 135 26.20 15.61 9.64
C GLY A 135 24.90 15.94 8.93
N TYR A 136 23.82 15.19 9.16
CA TYR A 136 22.53 15.38 8.50
C TYR A 136 21.42 15.83 9.47
N ASP A 137 20.51 16.68 9.00
CA ASP A 137 19.28 17.09 9.70
C ASP A 137 18.19 15.99 9.64
N SER A 138 17.25 16.02 10.60
CA SER A 138 16.13 15.07 10.73
C SER A 138 15.15 15.04 9.55
N THR A 139 15.27 15.99 8.61
CA THR A 139 14.45 16.09 7.40
C THR A 139 15.17 15.61 6.14
N GLU A 140 16.48 15.33 6.20
CA GLU A 140 17.30 15.03 5.02
C GLU A 140 17.26 13.55 4.62
N HIS A 141 16.63 13.25 3.48
CA HIS A 141 16.45 11.86 3.00
C HIS A 141 17.77 11.10 2.78
N GLU A 142 18.84 11.77 2.39
CA GLU A 142 20.16 11.16 2.20
C GLU A 142 20.74 10.64 3.52
N GLY A 143 20.68 11.45 4.58
CA GLY A 143 21.17 11.06 5.89
C GLY A 143 20.47 9.81 6.44
N HIS A 144 19.14 9.76 6.29
CA HIS A 144 18.36 8.58 6.66
C HIS A 144 18.78 7.34 5.84
N GLN A 145 19.01 7.49 4.54
CA GLN A 145 19.45 6.40 3.68
C GLN A 145 20.81 5.83 4.13
N ILE A 146 21.77 6.71 4.40
CA ILE A 146 23.10 6.33 4.88
C ILE A 146 23.01 5.64 6.23
N LEU A 147 22.24 6.20 7.16
CA LEU A 147 22.09 5.62 8.50
C LEU A 147 21.45 4.25 8.46
N TRP A 148 20.36 4.05 7.70
CA TRP A 148 19.71 2.73 7.58
C TRP A 148 20.67 1.69 7.00
N ASN A 149 21.42 2.05 5.95
CA ASN A 149 22.43 1.17 5.37
C ASN A 149 23.54 0.82 6.40
N LYS A 150 24.02 1.79 7.18
CA LYS A 150 25.00 1.57 8.25
C LYS A 150 24.47 0.67 9.37
N LEU A 151 23.16 0.72 9.64
CA LEU A 151 22.51 -0.13 10.63
C LEU A 151 22.18 -1.54 10.09
N GLY A 152 22.37 -1.79 8.79
CA GLY A 152 22.17 -3.10 8.16
C GLY A 152 20.83 -3.28 7.45
N LEU A 153 20.03 -2.22 7.28
CA LEU A 153 18.78 -2.29 6.52
C LEU A 153 18.88 -1.45 5.23
N LYS A 154 18.83 -2.12 4.08
CA LYS A 154 18.79 -1.42 2.79
C LYS A 154 17.41 -0.81 2.57
N SER A 155 17.40 0.46 2.18
CA SER A 155 16.17 1.17 1.82
C SER A 155 16.36 2.05 0.59
N GLN A 156 15.28 2.66 0.11
CA GLN A 156 15.32 3.70 -0.92
C GLN A 156 14.21 4.70 -0.68
N PHE A 157 14.53 6.00 -0.69
CA PHE A 157 13.50 7.05 -0.78
C PHE A 157 13.03 7.19 -2.23
N ARG A 158 11.70 7.23 -2.42
CA ARG A 158 11.03 7.34 -3.72
C ARG A 158 9.89 8.34 -3.63
N THR A 159 9.61 9.01 -4.74
CA THR A 159 8.51 9.98 -4.90
C THR A 159 7.48 9.53 -5.94
N ASP A 160 7.64 8.32 -6.47
CA ASP A 160 6.82 7.72 -7.51
C ASP A 160 6.03 6.49 -7.01
N LEU A 161 5.73 6.45 -5.70
CA LEU A 161 5.00 5.35 -5.07
C LEU A 161 3.49 5.47 -5.28
N GLY A 162 2.81 4.33 -5.21
CA GLY A 162 1.36 4.22 -5.14
C GLY A 162 0.93 3.11 -4.19
N PHE A 163 -0.37 2.89 -4.09
CA PHE A 163 -0.94 1.90 -3.16
C PHE A 163 -0.42 0.48 -3.39
N ASP A 164 -0.22 0.05 -4.64
CA ASP A 164 0.36 -1.26 -4.96
C ASP A 164 1.76 -1.43 -4.35
N ASP A 165 2.54 -0.35 -4.19
CA ASP A 165 3.86 -0.39 -3.54
C ASP A 165 3.71 -0.57 -2.01
N LEU A 166 2.70 0.04 -1.38
CA LEU A 166 2.39 -0.20 0.04
C LEU A 166 2.00 -1.66 0.26
N ASP A 167 1.11 -2.18 -0.58
CA ASP A 167 0.63 -3.55 -0.49
C ASP A 167 1.79 -4.55 -0.64
N GLN A 168 2.68 -4.34 -1.60
CA GLN A 168 3.88 -5.18 -1.78
C GLN A 168 4.83 -5.15 -0.58
N GLN A 169 5.04 -3.99 0.04
CA GLN A 169 5.88 -3.90 1.25
C GLN A 169 5.23 -4.65 2.42
N LEU A 170 3.94 -4.41 2.67
CA LEU A 170 3.19 -5.07 3.75
C LEU A 170 3.15 -6.59 3.58
N GLU A 171 2.96 -7.09 2.36
CA GLU A 171 2.97 -8.53 2.05
C GLU A 171 4.35 -9.17 2.29
N LYS A 172 5.43 -8.41 2.17
CA LYS A 172 6.80 -8.83 2.54
C LYS A 172 7.10 -8.69 4.04
N GLY A 173 6.14 -8.25 4.85
CA GLY A 173 6.38 -7.96 6.27
C GLY A 173 7.28 -6.74 6.47
N ASN A 174 7.21 -5.76 5.57
CA ASN A 174 7.95 -4.52 5.64
C ASN A 174 6.99 -3.35 5.92
N PRO A 175 7.04 -2.73 7.11
CA PRO A 175 6.35 -1.46 7.32
C PRO A 175 7.09 -0.37 6.54
N ILE A 176 6.35 0.67 6.15
CA ILE A 176 6.85 1.72 5.27
C ILE A 176 6.57 3.10 5.83
N ALA A 177 7.62 3.91 5.97
CA ALA A 177 7.49 5.32 6.30
C ALA A 177 7.13 6.12 5.04
N ILE A 178 6.05 6.89 5.09
CA ILE A 178 5.59 7.74 3.98
C ILE A 178 5.45 9.20 4.42
N GLY A 179 5.69 10.12 3.48
CA GLY A 179 5.45 11.55 3.66
C GLY A 179 4.14 11.96 2.99
N PHE A 180 3.25 12.67 3.69
CA PHE A 180 1.96 13.11 3.16
C PHE A 180 1.57 14.51 3.65
N LEU A 181 0.61 15.14 2.95
CA LEU A 181 0.10 16.47 3.24
C LEU A 181 -0.96 16.41 4.35
N HIS A 182 -0.62 16.85 5.56
CA HIS A 182 -1.48 16.69 6.73
C HIS A 182 -2.35 17.91 7.07
N ARG A 183 -2.16 19.04 6.39
CA ARG A 183 -2.90 20.29 6.62
C ARG A 183 -3.86 20.59 5.47
N GLY A 184 -4.70 21.60 5.65
CA GLY A 184 -5.67 22.05 4.64
C GLY A 184 -6.84 21.08 4.45
N THR A 185 -7.73 21.43 3.51
CA THR A 185 -8.89 20.60 3.14
C THR A 185 -8.46 19.46 2.22
N LEU A 186 -9.33 18.46 2.02
CA LEU A 186 -9.09 17.40 1.02
C LEU A 186 -9.03 17.92 -0.42
N SER A 187 -9.62 19.09 -0.71
CA SER A 187 -9.57 19.74 -2.02
C SER A 187 -8.30 20.59 -2.22
N ASN A 188 -7.65 21.03 -1.14
CA ASN A 188 -6.43 21.82 -1.18
C ASN A 188 -5.50 21.40 -0.02
N PRO A 189 -4.94 20.18 -0.07
CA PRO A 189 -4.08 19.67 0.99
C PRO A 189 -2.71 20.35 0.94
N THR A 190 -2.10 20.58 2.10
CA THR A 190 -0.80 21.26 2.23
C THR A 190 0.03 20.69 3.38
N GLY A 191 1.25 21.20 3.53
CA GLY A 191 2.16 20.83 4.62
C GLY A 191 3.01 19.62 4.27
N GLY A 192 3.46 18.91 5.28
CA GLY A 192 4.29 17.72 5.15
C GLY A 192 4.42 17.06 6.51
N HIS A 193 4.15 15.75 6.55
CA HIS A 193 4.22 14.94 7.76
C HIS A 193 4.61 13.52 7.39
N TRP A 194 5.32 12.85 8.31
CA TRP A 194 5.76 11.48 8.13
C TRP A 194 5.11 10.56 9.16
N ALA A 195 4.59 9.43 8.69
CA ALA A 195 4.07 8.36 9.51
C ALA A 195 4.42 6.99 8.91
N VAL A 196 4.18 5.92 9.67
CA VAL A 196 4.50 4.55 9.25
C VAL A 196 3.22 3.81 8.90
N VAL A 197 3.12 3.30 7.69
CA VAL A 197 2.11 2.31 7.32
C VAL A 197 2.54 0.96 7.89
N ILE A 198 1.71 0.42 8.77
CA ILE A 198 1.97 -0.84 9.49
C ILE A 198 0.99 -1.94 9.10
N GLY A 199 0.00 -1.62 8.27
CA GLY A 199 -1.01 -2.59 7.87
C GLY A 199 -2.00 -2.06 6.84
N ARG A 200 -2.90 -2.95 6.44
CA ARG A 200 -4.09 -2.65 5.64
C ARG A 200 -5.31 -3.30 6.26
N LYS A 201 -6.46 -2.64 6.17
CA LYS A 201 -7.75 -3.13 6.65
C LYS A 201 -8.79 -2.88 5.55
N GLY A 202 -9.20 -3.92 4.85
CA GLY A 202 -9.96 -3.75 3.61
C GLY A 202 -9.16 -2.93 2.59
N GLU A 203 -9.76 -1.84 2.08
CA GLU A 203 -9.09 -0.91 1.16
C GLU A 203 -8.24 0.17 1.85
N ASP A 204 -8.39 0.32 3.18
CA ASP A 204 -7.77 1.37 3.97
C ASP A 204 -6.45 0.91 4.61
N TYR A 205 -5.68 1.86 5.14
CA TYR A 205 -4.34 1.59 5.67
C TYR A 205 -4.27 1.90 7.17
N VAL A 206 -3.55 1.05 7.89
CA VAL A 206 -3.30 1.18 9.33
C VAL A 206 -1.93 1.84 9.51
N PHE A 207 -1.87 2.87 10.35
CA PHE A 207 -0.70 3.68 10.60
C PHE A 207 -0.28 3.65 12.06
N ASN A 208 1.03 3.81 12.27
CA ASN A 208 1.57 4.46 13.46
C ASN A 208 1.96 5.89 13.06
N ASP A 209 1.14 6.87 13.46
CA ASP A 209 1.38 8.30 13.24
C ASP A 209 2.01 8.92 14.50
N PRO A 210 3.28 9.38 14.45
CA PRO A 210 4.00 9.80 15.64
C PRO A 210 3.46 11.10 16.26
N TYR A 211 2.63 11.89 15.55
CA TYR A 211 2.10 13.16 16.05
C TYR A 211 0.63 13.08 16.50
N GLY A 212 -0.02 11.92 16.35
CA GLY A 212 -1.44 11.72 16.64
C GLY A 212 -2.26 11.46 15.39
N SER A 213 -3.58 11.58 15.47
CA SER A 213 -4.46 11.20 14.36
C SER A 213 -4.74 12.37 13.42
N LEU A 214 -4.41 12.19 12.14
CA LEU A 214 -4.87 13.09 11.07
C LEU A 214 -6.40 13.22 11.06
N MET A 215 -7.13 12.17 11.45
CA MET A 215 -8.59 12.11 11.35
C MET A 215 -9.29 13.03 12.34
N ASP A 216 -8.63 13.39 13.43
CA ASP A 216 -9.10 14.41 14.37
C ASP A 216 -8.37 15.76 14.22
N GLY A 217 -7.55 15.90 13.18
CA GLY A 217 -6.77 17.10 12.92
C GLY A 217 -5.62 17.31 13.91
N TYR A 218 -5.12 16.23 14.53
CA TYR A 218 -4.08 16.27 15.58
C TYR A 218 -4.50 17.07 16.82
N THR A 219 -5.77 16.98 17.19
CA THR A 219 -6.32 17.72 18.34
C THR A 219 -6.41 16.87 19.60
N SER A 220 -6.28 15.55 19.47
CA SER A 220 -6.35 14.61 20.59
C SER A 220 -4.96 14.13 21.04
N SER A 221 -4.93 13.18 21.96
CA SER A 221 -3.68 12.56 22.43
C SER A 221 -2.81 12.03 21.26
N PRO A 222 -1.48 12.23 21.29
CA PRO A 222 -0.56 11.65 20.30
C PRO A 222 -0.68 10.12 20.21
N TYR A 223 -1.07 9.45 21.29
CA TYR A 223 -1.30 8.00 21.31
C TYR A 223 -2.45 7.53 20.43
N ASN A 224 -3.35 8.43 20.00
CA ASN A 224 -4.37 8.12 19.00
C ASN A 224 -3.78 7.84 17.61
N GLY A 225 -2.51 8.17 17.39
CA GLY A 225 -1.78 7.79 16.18
C GLY A 225 -1.36 6.32 16.15
N LYS A 226 -1.42 5.59 17.28
CA LYS A 226 -1.06 4.16 17.35
C LYS A 226 -2.14 3.28 16.74
N GLY A 227 -1.83 2.63 15.62
CA GLY A 227 -2.79 1.76 14.92
C GLY A 227 -3.99 2.50 14.34
N VAL A 228 -3.85 3.80 14.03
CA VAL A 228 -4.91 4.62 13.44
C VAL A 228 -5.21 4.16 12.01
N VAL A 229 -6.47 4.19 11.60
CA VAL A 229 -6.88 3.84 10.23
C VAL A 229 -7.07 5.11 9.42
N TYR A 230 -6.34 5.25 8.32
CA TYR A 230 -6.52 6.32 7.36
C TYR A 230 -7.23 5.79 6.11
N PRO A 231 -8.40 6.34 5.75
CA PRO A 231 -9.13 5.91 4.57
C PRO A 231 -8.30 6.10 3.29
N ARG A 232 -8.40 5.14 2.37
CA ARG A 232 -7.73 5.23 1.06
C ARG A 232 -8.10 6.50 0.31
N THR A 233 -9.36 6.93 0.44
CA THR A 233 -9.88 8.17 -0.17
C THR A 233 -9.20 9.43 0.40
N VAL A 234 -8.83 9.42 1.68
CA VAL A 234 -8.08 10.51 2.33
C VAL A 234 -6.63 10.50 1.82
N LEU A 235 -5.98 9.33 1.83
CA LEU A 235 -4.60 9.18 1.32
C LEU A 235 -4.50 9.51 -0.17
N GLN A 236 -5.51 9.21 -0.97
CA GLN A 236 -5.52 9.57 -2.38
C GLN A 236 -5.41 11.08 -2.59
N LYS A 237 -5.94 11.90 -1.66
CA LYS A 237 -5.82 13.36 -1.72
C LYS A 237 -4.53 13.86 -1.09
N ARG A 238 -4.09 13.24 0.00
CA ARG A 238 -2.99 13.78 0.83
C ARG A 238 -1.61 13.17 0.54
N TRP A 239 -1.56 11.93 0.10
CA TRP A 239 -0.33 11.22 -0.26
C TRP A 239 -0.11 11.17 -1.77
N LEU A 240 -1.20 11.12 -2.56
CA LEU A 240 -1.15 11.07 -4.02
C LEU A 240 -1.72 12.33 -4.70
N PRO A 241 -1.37 13.57 -4.25
CA PRO A 241 -2.02 14.79 -4.71
C PRO A 241 -1.88 15.04 -6.21
N GLU A 242 -0.80 14.55 -6.83
CA GLU A 242 -0.49 14.74 -8.25
C GLU A 242 -0.87 13.51 -9.12
N GLY A 243 -1.45 12.46 -8.51
CA GLY A 243 -1.90 11.27 -9.22
C GLY A 243 -1.35 9.95 -8.66
N LYS A 244 -1.71 8.82 -9.30
CA LYS A 244 -1.55 7.45 -8.76
C LYS A 244 -0.12 7.03 -8.39
N LYS A 245 0.90 7.74 -8.86
CA LYS A 245 2.32 7.44 -8.67
C LYS A 245 3.08 8.71 -8.27
N SER A 246 2.53 9.46 -7.31
CA SER A 246 3.12 10.69 -6.76
C SER A 246 3.45 10.59 -5.27
N GLY A 247 3.32 9.38 -4.71
CA GLY A 247 3.50 9.14 -3.29
C GLY A 247 4.97 9.16 -2.89
N TRP A 248 5.27 9.82 -1.78
CA TRP A 248 6.61 9.89 -1.20
C TRP A 248 6.75 8.86 -0.09
N GLY A 249 7.87 8.14 -0.05
CA GLY A 249 8.12 7.19 1.02
C GLY A 249 9.45 6.47 0.90
N ARG A 250 9.77 5.71 1.93
CA ARG A 250 11.01 4.92 2.02
C ARG A 250 10.67 3.43 2.00
N ILE A 251 10.97 2.78 0.88
CA ILE A 251 10.77 1.32 0.74
C ILE A 251 11.98 0.57 1.30
N ILE A 252 11.74 -0.62 1.85
CA ILE A 252 12.82 -1.57 2.19
C ILE A 252 13.13 -2.38 0.92
N LEU A 253 14.44 -2.55 0.67
CA LEU A 253 14.96 -3.35 -0.45
C LEU A 253 15.33 -4.75 0.03
N ASP A 254 15.15 -5.74 -0.84
CA ASP A 254 15.56 -7.13 -0.61
C ASP A 254 17.09 -7.31 -0.74
#